data_AF-A0A7S2JWZ9-F1
#
_entry.id   AF-A0A7S2JWZ9-F1
#
_cell.length_a   1.000
_cell.length_b   1.000
_cell.length_c   1.000
_cell.angle_alpha   90.00
_cell.angle_beta   90.00
_cell.angle_gamma   90.00
#
_symmetry.space_group_name_H-M   'P 1'
#
loop_
_entity.id
_entity.type
_entity.pdbx_description
1 polymer ?
#
loop_
_entity_poly.entity_id
_entity_poly.type
_entity_poly.pdbx_seq_one_letter_code
_entity_poly.pdbx_strand_id
1 'polypeptide(L)'
;MFPEYCNGTVCRAQECCEPLGVCNDIDCGYGYTRKFELPALCAETRCFRWECCERIRGSCAATQCDEWHVPRAGRPEACDGVFCAQAECCGLPGVCDRHVCGQGFVVRTLEKVNCSTTECSQEECCDQVPPDELPAAVPQEVLIGAFV
;
A
#
# COMPACT_ATOMS: atom_id res chain seq x y z
N MET A 1 6.07 -36.75 -25.75
CA MET A 1 6.88 -37.80 -26.42
C MET A 1 6.48 -37.76 -27.88
N PHE A 2 7.37 -37.37 -28.79
CA PHE A 2 7.03 -37.26 -30.21
C PHE A 2 6.92 -38.65 -30.84
N PRO A 3 5.97 -38.89 -31.76
CA PRO A 3 5.91 -40.15 -32.47
C PRO A 3 7.12 -40.29 -33.40
N GLU A 4 7.67 -41.51 -33.49
CA GLU A 4 8.77 -41.80 -34.41
C GLU A 4 8.35 -41.73 -35.88
N TYR A 5 7.05 -41.87 -36.17
CA TYR A 5 6.50 -41.89 -37.53
C TYR A 5 5.12 -41.23 -37.59
N CYS A 6 4.78 -40.62 -38.73
CA CYS A 6 3.46 -40.04 -39.00
C CYS A 6 2.67 -40.92 -39.97
N ASN A 7 1.35 -40.79 -40.00
CA ASN A 7 0.46 -41.64 -40.79
C ASN A 7 0.51 -41.33 -42.31
N GLY A 8 1.30 -40.34 -42.73
CA GLY A 8 1.48 -39.95 -44.12
C GLY A 8 2.90 -39.46 -44.42
N THR A 9 3.14 -39.04 -45.67
CA THR A 9 4.44 -38.52 -46.11
C THR A 9 4.79 -37.17 -45.48
N VAL A 10 3.82 -36.46 -44.91
CA VAL A 10 3.99 -35.22 -44.16
C VAL A 10 3.17 -35.31 -42.87
N CYS A 11 3.81 -35.05 -41.74
CA CYS A 11 3.16 -35.00 -40.44
C CYS A 11 2.20 -33.82 -40.35
N ARG A 12 0.99 -34.06 -39.83
CA ARG A 12 0.08 -32.99 -39.44
C ARG A 12 0.49 -32.43 -38.08
N ALA A 13 0.19 -31.16 -37.86
CA ALA A 13 0.45 -30.52 -36.57
C ALA A 13 -0.14 -31.30 -35.38
N GLN A 14 -1.30 -31.94 -35.56
CA GLN A 14 -1.96 -32.74 -34.52
C GLN A 14 -1.21 -34.05 -34.18
N GLU A 15 -0.37 -34.53 -35.08
CA GLU A 15 0.41 -35.76 -34.89
C GLU A 15 1.70 -35.49 -34.11
N CYS A 16 2.27 -34.29 -34.25
CA CYS A 16 3.53 -33.94 -33.61
C CYS A 16 3.37 -32.94 -32.46
N CYS A 17 2.34 -32.12 -32.46
CA CYS A 17 2.15 -31.03 -31.52
C CYS A 17 0.93 -31.32 -30.64
N GLU A 18 1.14 -31.29 -29.34
CA GLU A 18 0.05 -31.23 -28.38
C GLU A 18 -0.48 -29.80 -28.29
N PRO A 19 -1.80 -29.59 -28.23
CA PRO A 19 -2.36 -28.26 -28.04
C PRO A 19 -1.93 -27.68 -26.69
N LEU A 20 -1.64 -26.38 -26.67
CA LEU A 20 -1.36 -25.66 -25.42
C LEU A 20 -2.62 -25.61 -24.54
N GLY A 21 -2.38 -25.55 -23.23
CA GLY A 21 -3.45 -25.46 -22.24
C GLY A 21 -4.18 -24.12 -22.32
N VAL A 22 -5.41 -24.11 -21.80
CA VAL A 22 -6.23 -22.90 -21.61
C VAL A 22 -6.73 -22.83 -20.18
N CYS A 23 -6.95 -21.61 -19.67
CA CYS A 23 -7.30 -21.35 -18.27
C CYS A 23 -8.77 -21.64 -17.89
N ASN A 24 -9.58 -22.24 -18.77
CA ASN A 24 -11.04 -22.33 -18.59
C ASN A 24 -11.46 -23.06 -17.30
N ASP A 25 -10.80 -24.17 -16.97
CA ASP A 25 -11.21 -25.10 -15.90
C ASP A 25 -10.16 -25.26 -14.80
N ILE A 26 -9.23 -24.31 -14.65
CA ILE A 26 -8.24 -24.38 -13.57
C ILE A 26 -8.88 -24.09 -12.22
N ASP A 27 -8.70 -25.02 -11.27
CA ASP A 27 -8.96 -24.76 -9.86
C ASP A 27 -7.76 -24.04 -9.23
N CYS A 28 -7.95 -22.76 -8.92
CA CYS A 28 -6.93 -21.94 -8.28
C CYS A 28 -6.66 -22.36 -6.83
N GLY A 29 -7.60 -23.05 -6.18
CA GLY A 29 -7.54 -23.42 -4.78
C GLY A 29 -7.69 -22.23 -3.82
N TYR A 30 -7.57 -22.51 -2.52
CA TYR A 30 -7.74 -21.50 -1.48
C TYR A 30 -6.71 -20.37 -1.56
N GLY A 31 -7.16 -19.12 -1.38
CA GLY A 31 -6.32 -17.92 -1.37
C GLY A 31 -5.96 -17.38 -2.76
N TYR A 32 -6.49 -17.98 -3.83
CA TYR A 32 -6.28 -17.54 -5.20
C TYR A 32 -7.61 -17.46 -5.95
N THR A 33 -7.70 -16.53 -6.89
CA THR A 33 -8.82 -16.38 -7.82
C THR A 33 -8.27 -16.39 -9.25
N ARG A 34 -9.13 -16.63 -10.24
CA ARG A 34 -8.76 -16.45 -11.64
C ARG A 34 -8.47 -14.98 -11.88
N LYS A 35 -7.41 -14.71 -12.65
CA LYS A 35 -7.09 -13.37 -13.11
C LYS A 35 -8.24 -12.82 -13.93
N PHE A 36 -8.44 -11.51 -13.85
CA PHE A 36 -9.38 -10.81 -14.71
C PHE A 36 -8.97 -10.94 -16.19
N GLU A 37 -7.68 -10.74 -16.48
CA GLU A 37 -7.11 -10.96 -17.82
C GLU A 37 -6.40 -12.31 -17.87
N LEU A 38 -6.98 -13.25 -18.60
CA LEU A 38 -6.41 -14.56 -18.83
C LEU A 38 -5.57 -14.55 -20.11
N PRO A 39 -4.44 -15.27 -20.14
CA PRO A 39 -3.72 -15.49 -21.37
C PRO A 39 -4.57 -16.32 -22.34
N ALA A 40 -4.38 -16.10 -23.64
CA ALA A 40 -5.07 -16.89 -24.66
C ALA A 40 -4.68 -18.38 -24.61
N LEU A 41 -3.40 -18.65 -24.31
CA LEU A 41 -2.81 -19.99 -24.20
C LEU A 41 -1.76 -19.99 -23.09
N CYS A 42 -1.59 -21.14 -22.44
CA CYS A 42 -0.56 -21.36 -21.44
C CYS A 42 0.79 -21.74 -22.10
N ALA A 43 1.88 -21.62 -21.35
CA ALA A 43 3.22 -21.94 -21.83
C ALA A 43 3.39 -23.44 -22.14
N GLU A 44 2.60 -24.29 -21.50
CA GLU A 44 2.60 -25.73 -21.67
C GLU A 44 1.21 -26.27 -21.99
N THR A 45 1.11 -27.59 -22.22
CA THR A 45 -0.14 -28.30 -22.48
C THR A 45 -1.08 -28.32 -21.28
N ARG A 46 -0.55 -28.02 -20.08
CA ARG A 46 -1.30 -27.72 -18.87
C ARG A 46 -0.88 -26.35 -18.35
N CYS A 47 -1.86 -25.60 -17.85
CA CYS A 47 -1.60 -24.31 -17.25
C CYS A 47 -1.08 -24.45 -15.83
N PHE A 48 -0.04 -23.68 -15.50
CA PHE A 48 0.36 -23.48 -14.12
C PHE A 48 -0.58 -22.48 -13.43
N ARG A 49 -0.72 -22.62 -12.11
CA ARG A 49 -1.55 -21.73 -11.29
C ARG A 49 -1.18 -20.26 -11.47
N TRP A 50 0.09 -19.92 -11.57
CA TRP A 50 0.55 -18.53 -11.69
C TRP A 50 0.24 -17.89 -13.05
N GLU A 51 -0.06 -18.69 -14.08
CA GLU A 51 -0.47 -18.18 -15.39
C GLU A 51 -1.91 -17.64 -15.34
N CYS A 52 -2.81 -18.44 -14.77
CA CYS A 52 -4.24 -18.19 -14.79
C CYS A 52 -4.81 -17.58 -13.51
N CYS A 53 -4.13 -17.74 -12.38
CA CYS A 53 -4.62 -17.34 -11.08
C CYS A 53 -3.75 -16.24 -10.47
N GLU A 54 -4.39 -15.37 -9.70
CA GLU A 54 -3.76 -14.37 -8.87
C GLU A 54 -4.16 -14.55 -7.41
N ARG A 55 -3.34 -14.03 -6.52
CA ARG A 55 -3.60 -14.14 -5.08
C ARG A 55 -4.77 -13.23 -4.73
N ILE A 56 -5.73 -13.76 -3.97
CA ILE A 56 -6.81 -12.92 -3.41
C ILE A 56 -6.18 -12.07 -2.31
N ARG A 57 -6.32 -10.76 -2.45
CA ARG A 57 -5.86 -9.80 -1.44
C ARG A 57 -7.07 -9.15 -0.77
N GLY A 58 -7.03 -9.11 0.55
CA GLY A 58 -7.97 -8.32 1.36
C GLY A 58 -7.71 -6.83 1.17
N SER A 59 -8.70 -6.01 1.50
CA SER A 59 -8.55 -4.55 1.44
C SER A 59 -8.43 -3.96 2.83
N CYS A 60 -7.43 -3.09 3.02
CA CYS A 60 -7.31 -2.28 4.23
C CYS A 60 -8.43 -1.25 4.38
N ALA A 61 -9.24 -1.01 3.34
CA ALA A 61 -10.40 -0.12 3.42
C ALA A 61 -11.49 -0.65 4.36
N ALA A 62 -11.64 -1.97 4.43
CA ALA A 62 -12.62 -2.65 5.25
C ALA A 62 -12.09 -3.06 6.63
N THR A 63 -10.78 -2.93 6.88
CA THR A 63 -10.15 -3.33 8.14
C THR A 63 -10.52 -2.34 9.25
N GLN A 64 -11.15 -2.85 10.31
CA GLN A 64 -11.33 -2.11 11.56
C GLN A 64 -10.10 -2.32 12.43
N CYS A 65 -9.50 -1.21 12.87
CA CYS A 65 -8.40 -1.27 13.81
C CYS A 65 -8.92 -1.59 15.21
N ASP A 66 -8.18 -2.41 15.95
CA ASP A 66 -8.52 -2.78 17.32
C ASP A 66 -8.50 -1.55 18.24
N GLU A 67 -9.02 -1.72 19.45
CA GLU A 67 -8.89 -0.72 20.51
C GLU A 67 -7.41 -0.32 20.64
N TRP A 68 -7.13 0.99 20.68
CA TRP A 68 -5.79 1.60 20.70
C TRP A 68 -5.01 1.62 19.39
N HIS A 69 -5.56 1.10 18.29
CA HIS A 69 -4.95 1.18 16.97
C HIS A 69 -5.72 2.13 16.06
N VAL A 70 -4.99 2.76 15.15
CA VAL A 70 -5.54 3.63 14.11
C VAL A 70 -5.03 3.22 12.73
N PRO A 71 -5.71 3.62 11.64
CA PRO A 71 -5.24 3.35 10.30
C PRO A 71 -3.83 3.94 10.08
N ARG A 72 -3.01 3.23 9.31
CA ARG A 72 -1.72 3.77 8.87
C ARG A 72 -1.91 4.96 7.95
N ALA A 73 -1.10 5.99 8.15
CA ALA A 73 -0.91 7.01 7.13
C ALA A 73 -0.32 6.35 5.88
N GLY A 74 -0.89 6.64 4.71
CA GLY A 74 -0.48 5.99 3.46
C GLY A 74 -0.78 4.48 3.42
N ARG A 75 -1.86 4.01 4.08
CA ARG A 75 -2.24 2.60 4.08
C ARG A 75 -2.28 2.01 2.65
N PRO A 76 -1.78 0.79 2.44
CA PRO A 76 -1.91 0.14 1.14
C PRO A 76 -3.39 -0.14 0.83
N GLU A 77 -3.76 -0.13 -0.44
CA GLU A 77 -5.14 -0.48 -0.85
C GLU A 77 -5.47 -1.93 -0.53
N ALA A 78 -4.46 -2.81 -0.57
CA ALA A 78 -4.58 -4.24 -0.39
C ALA A 78 -3.45 -4.81 0.48
N CYS A 79 -3.78 -5.82 1.29
CA CYS A 79 -2.83 -6.57 2.12
C CYS A 79 -2.30 -7.82 1.39
N ASP A 80 -1.32 -8.50 1.98
CA ASP A 80 -0.70 -9.67 1.34
C ASP A 80 -1.60 -10.92 1.38
N GLY A 81 -2.46 -11.03 2.40
CA GLY A 81 -3.40 -12.12 2.59
C GLY A 81 -4.83 -11.79 2.15
N VAL A 82 -5.70 -12.81 2.16
CA VAL A 82 -7.16 -12.65 1.97
C VAL A 82 -7.77 -11.82 3.10
N PHE A 83 -7.26 -12.02 4.30
CA PHE A 83 -7.56 -11.23 5.48
C PHE A 83 -6.32 -10.43 5.85
N CYS A 84 -6.50 -9.14 6.05
CA CYS A 84 -5.39 -8.27 6.41
C CYS A 84 -5.03 -8.47 7.87
N ALA A 85 -3.75 -8.70 8.15
CA ALA A 85 -3.25 -8.68 9.51
C ALA A 85 -3.28 -7.25 10.05
N GLN A 86 -3.48 -7.12 11.36
CA GLN A 86 -3.70 -5.80 11.93
C GLN A 86 -2.52 -4.85 11.72
N ALA A 87 -1.29 -5.39 11.78
CA ALA A 87 -0.08 -4.61 11.55
C ALA A 87 0.09 -4.09 10.10
N GLU A 88 -0.60 -4.69 9.11
CA GLU A 88 -0.50 -4.27 7.70
C GLU A 88 -1.28 -2.99 7.43
N CYS A 89 -2.46 -2.85 8.04
CA CYS A 89 -3.37 -1.73 7.78
C CYS A 89 -3.40 -0.71 8.93
N CYS A 90 -3.10 -1.16 10.15
CA CYS A 90 -3.24 -0.38 11.38
C CYS A 90 -1.91 -0.31 12.14
N GLY A 91 -1.81 0.69 13.00
CA GLY A 91 -0.67 0.89 13.88
C GLY A 91 -1.07 1.72 15.09
N LEU A 92 -0.09 2.02 15.94
CA LEU A 92 -0.30 2.90 17.08
C LEU A 92 -0.53 4.33 16.59
N PRO A 93 -1.42 5.10 17.24
CA PRO A 93 -1.64 6.49 16.87
C PRO A 93 -0.35 7.30 16.95
N GLY A 94 -0.17 8.17 15.95
CA GLY A 94 0.89 9.16 15.99
C GLY A 94 0.68 10.07 17.20
N VAL A 95 1.79 10.57 17.75
CA VAL A 95 1.76 11.52 18.87
C VAL A 95 2.09 12.90 18.31
N CYS A 96 1.26 13.89 18.63
CA CYS A 96 1.49 15.27 18.23
C CYS A 96 2.83 15.76 18.79
N ASP A 97 3.70 16.22 17.90
CA ASP A 97 5.00 16.77 18.22
C ASP A 97 5.15 18.18 17.65
N ARG A 98 5.99 19.01 18.28
CA ARG A 98 6.29 20.37 17.82
C ARG A 98 6.81 20.41 16.39
N HIS A 99 7.51 19.38 15.95
CA HIS A 99 8.03 19.28 14.58
C HIS A 99 6.95 19.12 13.51
N VAL A 100 5.73 18.74 13.89
CA VAL A 100 4.57 18.69 12.98
C VAL A 100 4.07 20.09 12.63
N CYS A 101 4.30 21.07 13.50
CA CYS A 101 3.82 22.45 13.33
C CYS A 101 4.82 23.30 12.53
N GLY A 102 4.36 23.84 11.40
CA GLY A 102 5.11 24.82 10.61
C GLY A 102 5.26 26.19 11.29
N GLN A 103 5.91 27.13 10.60
CA GLN A 103 6.06 28.50 11.12
C GLN A 103 4.69 29.16 11.36
N GLY A 104 4.53 29.83 12.51
CA GLY A 104 3.27 30.48 12.89
C GLY A 104 2.23 29.55 13.51
N PHE A 105 2.60 28.31 13.85
CA PHE A 105 1.72 27.33 14.50
C PHE A 105 2.34 26.80 15.79
N VAL A 106 1.50 26.47 16.77
CA VAL A 106 1.88 25.86 18.06
C VAL A 106 1.09 24.57 18.29
N VAL A 107 1.69 23.63 19.03
CA VAL A 107 1.06 22.35 19.36
C VAL A 107 -0.13 22.59 20.28
N ARG A 108 -1.27 21.94 19.96
CA ARG A 108 -2.47 21.92 20.80
C ARG A 108 -2.16 21.29 22.15
N THR A 109 -2.39 22.02 23.24
CA THR A 109 -1.88 21.61 24.56
C THR A 109 -2.81 20.76 25.41
N LEU A 110 -4.08 20.48 25.06
CA LEU A 110 -5.01 20.05 26.13
C LEU A 110 -5.94 18.84 25.96
N GLU A 111 -6.25 18.27 24.78
CA GLU A 111 -7.24 17.16 24.77
C GLU A 111 -6.98 16.01 23.80
N LYS A 112 -6.17 16.19 22.75
CA LYS A 112 -5.92 15.15 21.74
C LYS A 112 -4.44 15.12 21.37
N VAL A 113 -3.67 14.35 22.13
CA VAL A 113 -2.24 14.12 21.85
C VAL A 113 -2.05 13.09 20.74
N ASN A 114 -3.06 12.24 20.53
CA ASN A 114 -3.03 11.14 19.58
C ASN A 114 -3.75 11.51 18.27
N CYS A 115 -3.10 11.22 17.17
CA CYS A 115 -3.57 11.48 15.81
C CYS A 115 -4.55 10.40 15.36
N SER A 116 -5.39 10.75 14.38
CA SER A 116 -6.39 9.81 13.86
C SER A 116 -5.77 8.73 12.97
N THR A 117 -4.50 8.90 12.60
CA THR A 117 -3.67 7.93 11.89
C THR A 117 -2.31 7.76 12.58
N THR A 118 -1.47 6.87 12.05
CA THR A 118 -0.11 6.65 12.58
C THR A 118 0.83 7.85 12.35
N GLU A 119 0.47 8.77 11.46
CA GLU A 119 1.17 10.03 11.26
C GLU A 119 0.22 11.20 11.53
N CYS A 120 0.78 12.29 12.04
CA CYS A 120 0.03 13.46 12.45
C CYS A 120 0.06 14.52 11.36
N SER A 121 -1.09 15.11 11.05
CA SER A 121 -1.15 16.30 10.20
C SER A 121 -1.08 17.57 11.05
N GLN A 122 -0.65 18.68 10.42
CA GLN A 122 -0.62 19.99 11.06
C GLN A 122 -2.01 20.43 11.53
N GLU A 123 -3.06 20.09 10.78
CA GLU A 123 -4.45 20.45 11.08
C GLU A 123 -4.99 19.73 12.32
N GLU A 124 -4.52 18.50 12.57
CA GLU A 124 -4.89 17.72 13.75
C GLU A 124 -4.19 18.25 15.01
N CYS A 125 -2.89 18.57 14.89
CA CYS A 125 -2.04 18.82 16.05
C CYS A 125 -1.76 20.29 16.37
N CYS A 126 -2.02 21.22 15.45
CA CYS A 126 -1.50 22.58 15.58
C CYS A 126 -2.60 23.64 15.49
N ASP A 127 -2.47 24.67 16.33
CA ASP A 127 -3.25 25.90 16.25
C ASP A 127 -2.40 27.03 15.69
N GLN A 128 -3.04 27.90 14.92
CA GLN A 128 -2.39 29.08 14.39
C GLN A 128 -2.14 30.08 15.53
N VAL A 129 -0.91 30.55 15.64
CA VAL A 129 -0.56 31.62 16.58
C VAL A 129 -1.22 32.91 16.07
N PRO A 130 -2.05 33.59 16.88
CA PRO A 130 -2.59 34.88 16.51
C PRO A 130 -1.45 35.85 16.16
N PRO A 131 -1.63 36.71 15.14
CA PRO A 131 -0.58 37.64 14.72
C PRO A 131 -0.15 38.62 15.84
N ASP A 132 -0.99 38.81 16.86
CA ASP A 132 -0.71 39.65 18.03
C ASP A 132 0.26 38.99 19.05
N GLU A 133 0.49 37.68 18.96
CA GLU A 133 1.40 36.92 19.82
C GLU A 133 2.70 36.49 19.11
N LEU A 134 2.83 36.78 17.81
CA LEU A 134 4.11 36.65 17.12
C LEU A 134 5.09 37.63 17.77
N PRO A 135 6.24 37.18 18.30
CA PRO A 135 7.26 38.11 18.75
C PRO A 135 7.64 38.96 17.54
N ALA A 136 7.32 40.25 17.61
CA ALA A 136 7.77 41.24 16.65
C ALA A 136 9.25 40.96 16.40
N ALA A 137 9.61 40.72 15.13
CA ALA A 137 10.97 40.43 14.72
C ALA A 137 11.93 41.31 15.52
N VAL A 138 12.68 40.70 16.44
CA VAL A 138 13.57 41.46 17.32
C VAL A 138 14.56 42.15 16.38
N PRO A 139 14.58 43.49 16.29
CA PRO A 139 15.60 44.14 15.50
C PRO A 139 16.94 43.78 16.15
N GLN A 140 17.85 43.18 15.38
CA GLN A 140 19.25 43.02 15.79
C GLN A 140 19.92 44.40 15.79
N GLU A 141 19.58 45.25 16.75
CA GLU A 141 20.37 46.44 17.09
C GLU A 141 21.40 46.02 18.15
N VAL A 142 22.47 45.37 17.71
CA VAL A 142 23.68 45.27 18.53
C VAL A 142 24.50 46.54 18.28
N LEU A 143 24.29 47.51 19.17
CA LEU A 143 25.21 48.60 19.44
C LEU A 143 26.64 48.05 19.61
N ILE A 144 27.55 48.44 18.73
CA ILE A 144 28.98 48.48 19.07
C ILE A 144 29.36 49.95 19.13
N GLY A 145 29.21 50.52 20.32
CA GLY A 145 29.74 51.83 20.67
C GLY A 145 31.26 51.81 20.63
N ALA A 146 31.82 52.88 20.08
CA ALA A 146 33.22 53.22 20.09
C ALA A 146 33.84 53.13 21.49
N PHE A 147 35.03 52.54 21.57
CA PHE A 147 35.99 52.78 22.65
C PHE A 147 37.21 53.49 22.07
N VAL A 148 37.40 54.70 22.61
CA VAL A 148 38.55 55.63 22.67
C VAL A 148 39.86 55.20 22.00
#